data_AF-A0A1Q6MBV4-F1
#
_entry.id   AF-A0A1Q6MBV4-F1
#
_cell.length_a   1.000
_cell.length_b   1.000
_cell.length_c   1.000
_cell.angle_alpha   90.00
_cell.angle_beta   90.00
_cell.angle_gamma   90.00
#
_symmetry.space_group_name_H-M   'P 1'
#
loop_
_entity.id
_entity.type
_entity.pdbx_description
1 polymer ?
#
loop_
_entity_poly.entity_id
_entity_poly.type
_entity_poly.pdbx_seq_one_letter_code
_entity_poly.pdbx_strand_id
1 'polypeptide(L)'
;MIFNIIQKFENLIYNLIDIVAHPIKNISYISVFILYFILCPINIYKLSGKEMFLFSAGMVTILTFIVTFFQSVTVESSNKENFYLGYNLKRNLYDNFWIKRLYDMNIKLYLWLILIIPCLRITTNYNYVWDILNSINNFLNKYENDLYCIWMSIVVVVCIYCAAILIESINLTRNKFKLSNYYDPKNERAKFKIRLEVKKEYKNYFKSILNTYIIDLFINSHNEVNVDNLNEYLFNKSTEVTSTKEELDEYLMLAFGVENDCIYRIYDKIDNLINSISKNNKPDIKKIKLYLLGKYLKKIKDYYEKKWKSIKQASYYEISFSVICKSINYDLNVIKKLENKFSNQTEDIKKIYNDSFEGYDSSNNEKVRNVCTSRIIDVLIDMCNNSKMYEELDFDNDIGSIFNTLNGGYDLKNYISKVFEKVFKYAFGCENREGDFIKNFCKKINNNNSFIRSEAEKCSYDKIMSGDSISDFQLKWLLSLINNNDVCVALIFYIAYAERSGKGYMSVDTYRIWRDRISELVYKDTIYELNNDGYIDELIEKISKSYVSHFIYPQFIKWLWNSLFVNFDSIMYQQFKKLREKGIRKNFSLCSYMIFRSLLLDKARVYNSILFTESENKEIQKELLQIEGILL
;
A
#
# COMPACT_ATOMS: atom_id res chain seq x y z
N MET A 1 15.88 10.35 42.43
CA MET A 1 16.84 9.30 42.85
C MET A 1 16.14 7.99 43.21
N ILE A 2 15.06 7.99 43.99
CA ILE A 2 14.25 6.79 44.33
C ILE A 2 13.61 6.12 43.09
N PHE A 3 13.13 6.91 42.12
CA PHE A 3 12.53 6.40 40.87
C PHE A 3 13.50 5.55 40.02
N ASN A 4 14.79 5.93 39.99
CA ASN A 4 15.85 5.17 39.30
C ASN A 4 16.23 3.87 40.01
N ILE A 5 15.97 3.76 41.32
CA ILE A 5 16.23 2.54 42.10
C ILE A 5 15.10 1.55 41.89
N ILE A 6 13.84 2.01 41.92
CA ILE A 6 12.66 1.19 41.64
C ILE A 6 12.72 0.61 40.24
N GLN A 7 13.03 1.43 39.22
CA GLN A 7 13.16 0.98 37.83
C GLN A 7 14.30 -0.04 37.64
N LYS A 8 15.41 0.10 38.39
CA LYS A 8 16.49 -0.90 38.40
C LYS A 8 16.07 -2.20 39.09
N PHE A 9 15.27 -2.12 40.15
CA PHE A 9 14.75 -3.29 40.87
C PHE A 9 13.71 -4.05 40.05
N GLU A 10 12.81 -3.33 39.38
CA GLU A 10 11.86 -3.88 38.42
C GLU A 10 12.59 -4.60 37.29
N ASN A 11 13.60 -3.97 36.68
CA ASN A 11 14.45 -4.63 35.67
C ASN A 11 15.15 -5.90 36.20
N LEU A 12 15.53 -5.93 37.48
CA LEU A 12 16.16 -7.08 38.10
C LEU A 12 15.16 -8.24 38.28
N ILE A 13 13.93 -7.93 38.68
CA ILE A 13 12.82 -8.88 38.78
C ILE A 13 12.41 -9.39 37.39
N TYR A 14 12.29 -8.50 36.40
CA TYR A 14 11.99 -8.87 35.02
C TYR A 14 13.06 -9.77 34.41
N ASN A 15 14.34 -9.53 34.71
CA ASN A 15 15.44 -10.41 34.30
C ASN A 15 15.33 -11.80 34.94
N LEU A 16 15.00 -11.89 36.23
CA LEU A 16 14.78 -13.19 36.90
C LEU A 16 13.61 -13.95 36.29
N ILE A 17 12.52 -13.27 35.97
CA ILE A 17 11.35 -13.86 35.30
C ILE A 17 11.70 -14.33 33.88
N ASP A 18 12.46 -13.55 33.11
CA ASP A 18 12.90 -13.92 31.75
C ASP A 18 13.85 -15.14 31.77
N ILE A 19 14.72 -15.24 32.78
CA ILE A 19 15.60 -16.41 33.01
C ILE A 19 14.79 -17.69 33.16
N VAL A 20 13.70 -17.65 33.93
CA VAL A 20 12.84 -18.82 34.17
C VAL A 20 11.91 -19.11 32.98
N ALA A 21 11.36 -18.08 32.34
CA ALA A 21 10.41 -18.22 31.23
C ALA A 21 11.07 -18.74 29.93
N HIS A 22 12.35 -18.46 29.71
CA HIS A 22 13.07 -18.82 28.48
C HIS A 22 14.35 -19.63 28.78
N PRO A 23 14.24 -20.87 29.29
CA PRO A 23 15.40 -21.64 29.80
C PRO A 23 16.44 -21.96 28.72
N ILE A 24 16.02 -22.14 27.47
CA ILE A 24 16.93 -22.37 26.33
C ILE A 24 17.70 -21.10 25.97
N LYS A 25 17.07 -19.92 26.12
CA LYS A 25 17.71 -18.62 25.84
C LYS A 25 18.74 -18.27 26.92
N ASN A 26 18.42 -18.62 28.17
CA ASN A 26 19.21 -18.30 29.36
C ASN A 26 20.02 -19.48 29.90
N ILE A 27 20.28 -20.48 29.05
CA ILE A 27 20.96 -21.73 29.44
C ILE A 27 22.33 -21.48 30.07
N SER A 28 23.04 -20.43 29.65
CA SER A 28 24.34 -20.05 30.21
C SER A 28 24.26 -19.59 31.67
N TYR A 29 23.29 -18.74 32.03
CA TYR A 29 23.05 -18.31 33.40
C TYR A 29 22.67 -19.50 34.29
N ILE A 30 21.80 -20.37 33.78
CA ILE A 30 21.37 -21.59 34.45
C ILE A 30 22.58 -22.52 34.66
N SER A 31 23.43 -22.70 33.64
CA SER A 31 24.64 -23.51 33.75
C SER A 31 25.64 -22.95 34.76
N VAL A 32 25.90 -21.64 34.77
CA VAL A 32 26.79 -21.01 35.78
C VAL A 32 26.22 -21.20 37.19
N PHE A 33 24.92 -21.03 37.37
CA PHE A 33 24.26 -21.20 38.66
C PHE A 33 24.31 -22.66 39.14
N ILE A 34 23.99 -23.62 38.27
CA ILE A 34 24.09 -25.05 38.58
C ILE A 34 25.54 -25.43 38.92
N LEU A 35 26.51 -24.99 38.11
CA LEU A 35 27.94 -25.23 38.38
C LEU A 35 28.37 -24.63 39.73
N TYR A 36 27.92 -23.42 40.05
CA TYR A 36 28.21 -22.81 41.34
C TYR A 36 27.71 -23.68 42.50
N PHE A 37 26.46 -24.14 42.46
CA PHE A 37 25.89 -25.00 43.50
C PHE A 37 26.58 -26.37 43.61
N ILE A 38 27.11 -26.89 42.50
CA ILE A 38 27.89 -28.14 42.49
C ILE A 38 29.28 -27.91 43.09
N LEU A 39 29.93 -26.79 42.77
CA LEU A 39 31.31 -26.50 43.17
C LEU A 39 31.41 -25.99 44.61
N CYS A 40 30.40 -25.28 45.13
CA CYS A 40 30.37 -24.72 46.48
C CYS A 40 30.60 -25.76 47.62
N PRO A 41 30.00 -26.97 47.58
CA PRO A 41 30.23 -28.00 48.59
C PRO A 41 31.52 -28.81 48.38
N ILE A 42 32.22 -28.67 47.25
CA ILE A 42 33.41 -29.45 46.91
C ILE A 42 34.66 -28.65 47.31
N ASN A 43 35.58 -29.29 48.04
CA ASN A 43 36.84 -28.64 48.40
C ASN A 43 37.83 -28.71 47.21
N ILE A 44 37.74 -27.74 46.31
CA ILE A 44 38.53 -27.67 45.08
C ILE A 44 39.87 -26.98 45.36
N TYR A 45 40.94 -27.47 44.74
CA TYR A 45 42.24 -26.80 44.76
C TYR A 45 42.12 -25.36 44.23
N LYS A 46 42.52 -24.38 45.04
CA LYS A 46 42.38 -22.95 44.71
C LYS A 46 43.64 -22.45 44.01
N LEU A 47 43.48 -22.06 42.74
CA LEU A 47 44.50 -21.30 42.03
C LEU A 47 44.77 -19.97 42.75
N SER A 48 46.00 -19.47 42.70
CA SER A 48 46.33 -18.13 43.19
C SER A 48 45.69 -17.04 42.31
N GLY A 49 45.48 -15.84 42.86
CA GLY A 49 44.91 -14.72 42.08
C GLY A 49 45.71 -14.39 40.80
N LYS A 50 47.04 -14.55 40.83
CA LYS A 50 47.92 -14.39 39.66
C LYS A 50 47.67 -15.45 38.59
N GLU A 51 47.53 -16.71 38.99
CA GLU A 51 47.22 -17.82 38.08
C GLU A 51 45.81 -17.67 37.49
N MET A 52 44.83 -17.28 38.30
CA MET A 52 43.48 -16.98 37.82
C MET A 52 43.48 -15.83 36.80
N PHE A 53 44.28 -14.77 37.04
CA PHE A 53 44.39 -13.66 36.10
C PHE A 53 45.04 -14.07 34.78
N LEU A 54 46.13 -14.85 34.82
CA LEU A 54 46.79 -15.38 33.62
C LEU A 54 45.85 -16.28 32.81
N PHE A 55 45.09 -17.16 33.49
CA PHE A 55 44.10 -18.02 32.85
C PHE A 55 42.99 -17.20 32.18
N SER A 56 42.50 -16.18 32.88
CA SER A 56 41.49 -15.23 32.40
C SER A 56 41.95 -14.49 31.15
N ALA A 57 43.17 -13.95 31.16
CA ALA A 57 43.76 -13.25 30.02
C ALA A 57 43.96 -14.18 28.80
N GLY A 58 44.41 -15.42 29.03
CA GLY A 58 44.51 -16.44 27.97
C GLY A 58 43.17 -16.74 27.30
N MET A 59 42.11 -16.90 28.10
CA MET A 59 40.75 -17.12 27.61
C MET A 59 40.21 -15.93 26.79
N VAL A 60 40.42 -14.70 27.26
CA VAL A 60 40.03 -13.49 26.49
C VAL A 60 40.76 -13.44 25.16
N THR A 61 42.04 -13.82 25.12
CA THR A 61 42.85 -13.84 23.90
C THR A 61 42.34 -14.86 22.89
N ILE A 62 42.01 -16.08 23.34
CA ILE A 62 41.42 -17.13 22.50
C ILE A 62 40.08 -16.66 21.93
N LEU A 63 39.23 -16.06 22.77
CA LEU A 63 37.91 -15.58 22.33
C LEU A 63 38.04 -14.42 21.33
N THR A 64 39.01 -13.52 21.55
CA THR A 64 39.32 -12.44 20.60
C THR A 64 39.80 -13.01 19.26
N PHE A 65 40.71 -13.99 19.27
CA PHE A 65 41.15 -14.66 18.06
C PHE A 65 39.99 -15.31 17.30
N ILE A 66 39.10 -16.02 18.00
CA ILE A 66 37.89 -16.62 17.41
C ILE A 66 37.02 -15.54 16.75
N VAL A 67 36.75 -14.43 17.44
CA VAL A 67 35.94 -13.33 16.91
C VAL A 67 36.60 -12.69 15.68
N THR A 68 37.89 -12.40 15.73
CA THR A 68 38.64 -11.83 14.59
C THR A 68 38.71 -12.82 13.42
N PHE A 69 38.84 -14.12 13.70
CA PHE A 69 38.77 -15.16 12.68
C PHE A 69 37.37 -15.27 12.04
N PHE A 70 36.28 -15.10 12.80
CA PHE A 70 34.95 -15.04 12.20
C PHE A 70 34.73 -13.76 11.40
N GLN A 71 35.34 -12.64 11.78
CA GLN A 71 35.29 -11.39 11.02
C GLN A 71 36.04 -11.49 9.69
N SER A 72 37.28 -12.00 9.68
CA SER A 72 38.02 -12.28 8.44
C SER A 72 37.41 -13.45 7.65
N VAL A 73 36.79 -14.35 8.42
CA VAL A 73 35.73 -15.29 8.13
C VAL A 73 34.78 -14.72 7.10
N THR A 74 33.79 -13.98 7.59
CA THR A 74 32.60 -13.39 6.97
C THR A 74 32.92 -12.53 5.74
N VAL A 75 32.15 -12.68 4.68
CA VAL A 75 32.34 -11.89 3.45
C VAL A 75 31.94 -10.46 3.79
N GLU A 76 32.72 -9.49 3.31
CA GLU A 76 32.36 -8.07 3.32
C GLU A 76 30.91 -7.90 2.81
N SER A 77 30.02 -7.41 3.68
CA SER A 77 28.60 -7.18 3.35
C SER A 77 28.41 -6.17 2.21
N SER A 78 29.47 -5.43 1.85
CA SER A 78 29.52 -4.51 0.72
C SER A 78 29.57 -5.23 -0.64
N ASN A 79 30.04 -6.47 -0.73
CA ASN A 79 30.10 -7.20 -2.00
C ASN A 79 28.83 -8.06 -2.21
N LYS A 80 27.77 -7.39 -2.69
CA LYS A 80 26.42 -7.95 -2.88
C LYS A 80 26.32 -9.02 -3.98
N GLU A 81 27.32 -9.20 -4.84
CA GLU A 81 27.28 -10.16 -5.96
C GLU A 81 27.12 -11.63 -5.55
N ASN A 82 27.35 -11.96 -4.27
CA ASN A 82 27.27 -13.33 -3.73
C ASN A 82 26.13 -13.54 -2.69
N PHE A 83 25.20 -12.60 -2.58
CA PHE A 83 24.07 -12.67 -1.65
C PHE A 83 22.76 -12.92 -2.38
N TYR A 84 21.91 -13.78 -1.81
CA TYR A 84 20.53 -13.95 -2.27
C TYR A 84 19.61 -13.68 -1.08
N LEU A 85 18.76 -12.66 -1.18
CA LEU A 85 17.82 -12.24 -0.13
C LEU A 85 18.51 -12.01 1.25
N GLY A 86 19.74 -11.50 1.25
CA GLY A 86 20.52 -11.21 2.48
C GLY A 86 21.27 -12.39 3.08
N TYR A 87 21.11 -13.59 2.52
CA TYR A 87 21.82 -14.77 2.99
C TYR A 87 23.01 -15.05 2.08
N ASN A 88 24.20 -15.13 2.69
CA ASN A 88 25.38 -15.63 2.03
C ASN A 88 25.23 -17.16 1.87
N LEU A 89 24.94 -17.59 0.64
CA LEU A 89 24.70 -18.99 0.28
C LEU A 89 25.86 -19.93 0.62
N LYS A 90 27.07 -19.40 0.85
CA LYS A 90 28.27 -20.17 1.17
C LYS A 90 28.51 -20.34 2.66
N ARG A 91 27.83 -19.58 3.52
CA ARG A 91 28.11 -19.56 4.96
C ARG A 91 26.82 -19.50 5.77
N ASN A 92 26.30 -20.68 6.07
CA ASN A 92 25.19 -20.86 7.01
C ASN A 92 25.65 -20.65 8.47
N LEU A 93 26.31 -19.53 8.77
CA LEU A 93 26.79 -19.18 10.10
C LEU A 93 25.64 -18.71 11.01
N TYR A 94 24.60 -18.08 10.43
CA TYR A 94 23.49 -17.47 11.16
C TYR A 94 22.58 -18.48 11.89
N ASP A 95 22.49 -19.72 11.39
CA ASP A 95 21.70 -20.79 12.02
C ASP A 95 22.50 -21.66 12.98
N ASN A 96 23.82 -21.45 13.11
CA ASN A 96 24.62 -22.27 14.01
C ASN A 96 24.23 -21.94 15.46
N PHE A 97 23.70 -22.94 16.17
CA PHE A 97 23.24 -22.82 17.54
C PHE A 97 24.28 -22.15 18.45
N TRP A 98 25.56 -22.51 18.31
CA TRP A 98 26.64 -21.99 19.14
C TRP A 98 27.00 -20.55 18.82
N ILE A 99 26.99 -20.16 17.54
CA ILE A 99 27.23 -18.78 17.11
C ILE A 99 26.09 -17.87 17.57
N LYS A 100 24.84 -18.29 17.36
CA LYS A 100 23.66 -17.53 17.81
C LYS A 100 23.66 -17.34 19.34
N ARG A 101 24.00 -18.40 20.09
CA ARG A 101 24.08 -18.32 21.55
C ARG A 101 25.26 -17.49 22.04
N LEU A 102 26.39 -17.48 21.34
CA LEU A 102 27.51 -16.59 21.63
C LEU A 102 27.07 -15.11 21.58
N TYR A 103 26.30 -14.73 20.56
CA TYR A 103 25.78 -13.35 20.42
C TYR A 103 24.68 -13.02 21.44
N ASP A 104 23.78 -13.97 21.74
CA ASP A 104 22.70 -13.78 22.73
C ASP A 104 23.22 -13.74 24.17
N MET A 105 24.38 -14.33 24.44
CA MET A 105 25.02 -14.29 25.76
C MET A 105 25.61 -12.91 26.02
N ASN A 106 25.48 -12.43 27.26
CA ASN A 106 26.24 -11.29 27.76
C ASN A 106 27.72 -11.66 27.95
N ILE A 107 28.41 -12.09 26.88
CA ILE A 107 29.82 -12.49 26.91
C ILE A 107 30.69 -11.36 27.41
N LYS A 108 30.37 -10.11 27.07
CA LYS A 108 31.04 -8.94 27.64
C LYS A 108 31.00 -8.97 29.17
N LEU A 109 29.84 -9.26 29.76
CA LEU A 109 29.68 -9.36 31.22
C LEU A 109 30.48 -10.52 31.81
N TYR A 110 30.45 -11.70 31.20
CA TYR A 110 31.25 -12.84 31.66
C TYR A 110 32.76 -12.61 31.53
N LEU A 111 33.22 -11.96 30.45
CA LEU A 111 34.62 -11.56 30.27
C LEU A 111 35.06 -10.53 31.32
N TRP A 112 34.20 -9.55 31.62
CA TRP A 112 34.45 -8.59 32.70
C TRP A 112 34.54 -9.28 34.07
N LEU A 113 33.62 -10.19 34.39
CA LEU A 113 33.64 -10.92 35.67
C LEU A 113 34.87 -11.84 35.79
N ILE A 114 35.25 -12.52 34.70
CA ILE A 114 36.45 -13.35 34.63
C ILE A 114 37.72 -12.52 34.91
N LEU A 115 37.79 -11.25 34.49
CA LEU A 115 38.93 -10.37 34.74
C LEU A 115 38.89 -9.66 36.11
N ILE A 116 37.71 -9.25 36.57
CA ILE A 116 37.54 -8.48 37.82
C ILE A 116 37.81 -9.36 39.04
N ILE A 117 37.29 -10.59 39.08
CA ILE A 117 37.40 -11.45 40.27
C ILE A 117 38.86 -11.77 40.63
N PRO A 118 39.75 -12.14 39.68
CA PRO A 118 41.18 -12.32 39.97
C PRO A 118 41.87 -11.04 40.44
N CYS A 119 41.54 -9.89 39.86
CA CYS A 119 42.09 -8.59 40.28
C CYS A 119 41.71 -8.29 41.74
N LEU A 120 40.43 -8.48 42.09
CA LEU A 120 39.94 -8.33 43.46
C LEU A 120 40.71 -9.24 44.43
N ARG A 121 40.98 -10.48 44.02
CA ARG A 121 41.74 -11.45 44.82
C ARG A 121 43.23 -11.13 44.95
N ILE A 122 43.83 -10.47 43.97
CA ILE A 122 45.22 -9.99 44.07
C ILE A 122 45.28 -8.81 45.05
N THR A 123 44.28 -7.91 45.00
CA THR A 123 44.20 -6.77 45.91
C THR A 123 43.94 -7.18 47.37
N THR A 124 43.26 -8.31 47.61
CA THR A 124 43.04 -8.80 48.99
C THR A 124 44.29 -9.23 49.74
N ASN A 125 45.44 -9.38 49.07
CA ASN A 125 46.71 -9.74 49.69
C ASN A 125 47.53 -8.54 50.20
N TYR A 126 47.04 -7.30 50.05
CA TYR A 126 47.73 -6.09 50.48
C TYR A 126 47.00 -5.40 51.63
N ASN A 127 47.75 -4.84 52.58
CA ASN A 127 47.20 -3.93 53.58
C ASN A 127 47.26 -2.50 53.06
N TYR A 128 46.12 -1.81 53.10
CA TYR A 128 45.97 -0.46 52.57
C TYR A 128 46.03 0.59 53.69
N VAL A 129 46.53 1.79 53.36
CA VAL A 129 46.59 2.93 54.29
C VAL A 129 45.20 3.46 54.66
N TRP A 130 44.18 3.18 53.83
CA TRP A 130 42.81 3.66 54.03
C TRP A 130 41.91 2.58 54.62
N ASP A 131 41.27 2.86 55.76
CA ASP A 131 40.40 1.92 56.49
C ASP A 131 39.20 1.41 55.67
N ILE A 132 38.66 2.24 54.76
CA ILE A 132 37.58 1.85 53.86
C ILE A 132 38.02 0.70 52.94
N LEU A 133 39.24 0.73 52.42
CA LEU A 133 39.77 -0.34 51.56
C LEU A 133 40.05 -1.61 52.36
N ASN A 134 40.52 -1.49 53.60
CA ASN A 134 40.69 -2.65 54.50
C ASN A 134 39.34 -3.29 54.87
N SER A 135 38.27 -2.50 55.03
CA SER A 135 36.92 -3.02 55.28
C SER A 135 36.38 -3.83 54.10
N ILE A 136 36.65 -3.38 52.87
CA ILE A 136 36.31 -4.08 51.63
C ILE A 136 37.14 -5.35 51.48
N ASN A 137 38.43 -5.32 51.83
CA ASN A 137 39.29 -6.51 51.87
C ASN A 137 38.74 -7.59 52.81
N ASN A 138 38.35 -7.19 54.03
CA ASN A 138 37.79 -8.13 55.01
C ASN A 138 36.47 -8.75 54.52
N PHE A 139 35.64 -7.96 53.84
CA PHE A 139 34.42 -8.48 53.20
C PHE A 139 34.74 -9.47 52.08
N LEU A 140 35.68 -9.15 51.19
CA LEU A 140 36.08 -10.03 50.09
C LEU A 140 36.73 -11.33 50.57
N ASN A 141 37.55 -11.28 51.64
CA ASN A 141 38.14 -12.46 52.27
C ASN A 141 37.08 -13.39 52.88
N LYS A 142 36.01 -12.82 53.45
CA LYS A 142 34.88 -13.61 53.98
C LYS A 142 34.17 -14.43 52.90
N TYR A 143 34.09 -13.91 51.68
CA TYR A 143 33.41 -14.55 50.54
C TYR A 143 34.39 -15.09 49.47
N GLU A 144 35.65 -15.30 49.82
CA GLU A 144 36.69 -15.70 48.86
C GLU A 144 36.35 -17.03 48.17
N ASN A 145 35.77 -17.98 48.91
CA ASN A 145 35.37 -19.26 48.37
C ASN A 145 34.26 -19.12 47.32
N ASP A 146 33.25 -18.31 47.64
CA ASP A 146 32.11 -18.09 46.76
C ASP A 146 32.54 -17.37 45.48
N LEU A 147 33.43 -16.38 45.59
CA LEU A 147 34.00 -15.69 44.44
C LEU A 147 34.83 -16.63 43.55
N TYR A 148 35.60 -17.55 44.14
CA TYR A 148 36.34 -18.56 43.38
C TYR A 148 35.40 -19.53 42.64
N CYS A 149 34.36 -20.03 43.33
CA CYS A 149 33.37 -20.93 42.72
C CYS A 149 32.59 -20.22 41.60
N ILE A 150 32.24 -18.95 41.76
CA ILE A 150 31.61 -18.12 40.71
C ILE A 150 32.55 -17.97 39.52
N TRP A 151 33.82 -17.61 39.75
CA TRP A 151 34.81 -17.45 38.68
C TRP A 151 35.02 -18.75 37.91
N MET A 152 35.23 -19.87 38.60
CA MET A 152 35.39 -21.19 37.98
C MET A 152 34.15 -21.60 37.17
N SER A 153 32.95 -21.35 37.68
CA SER A 153 31.70 -21.67 36.97
C SER A 153 31.59 -20.89 35.66
N ILE A 154 31.92 -19.60 35.67
CA ILE A 154 31.91 -18.76 34.47
C ILE A 154 32.99 -19.24 33.48
N VAL A 155 34.20 -19.52 33.97
CA VAL A 155 35.31 -20.02 33.14
C VAL A 155 34.93 -21.31 32.42
N VAL A 156 34.39 -22.30 33.12
CA VAL A 156 33.99 -23.59 32.54
C VAL A 156 32.95 -23.39 31.44
N VAL A 157 31.92 -22.56 31.68
CA VAL A 157 30.90 -22.27 30.67
C VAL A 157 31.52 -21.60 29.45
N VAL A 158 32.38 -20.59 29.63
CA VAL A 158 33.05 -19.91 28.51
C VAL A 158 33.94 -20.87 27.73
N CYS A 159 34.69 -21.77 28.39
CA CYS A 159 35.50 -22.79 27.73
C CYS A 159 34.66 -23.74 26.86
N ILE A 160 33.50 -24.19 27.35
CA ILE A 160 32.59 -25.06 26.59
C ILE A 160 32.12 -24.35 25.32
N TYR A 161 31.72 -23.07 25.43
CA TYR A 161 31.31 -22.28 24.26
C TYR A 161 32.47 -22.05 23.28
N CYS A 162 33.66 -21.69 23.77
CA CYS A 162 34.84 -21.52 22.93
C CYS A 162 35.19 -22.81 22.17
N ALA A 163 35.17 -23.96 22.86
CA ALA A 163 35.44 -25.25 22.24
C ALA A 163 34.40 -25.63 21.19
N ALA A 164 33.11 -25.47 21.50
CA ALA A 164 32.03 -25.76 20.55
C ALA A 164 32.13 -24.90 19.29
N ILE A 165 32.46 -23.62 19.46
CA ILE A 165 32.62 -22.67 18.35
C ILE A 165 33.88 -22.95 17.53
N LEU A 166 34.98 -23.34 18.18
CA LEU A 166 36.20 -23.80 17.50
C LEU A 166 35.93 -25.05 16.67
N ILE A 167 35.25 -26.06 17.23
CA ILE A 167 34.87 -27.28 16.51
C ILE A 167 34.04 -26.93 15.27
N GLU A 168 33.07 -26.02 15.41
CA GLU A 168 32.25 -25.62 14.26
C GLU A 168 33.00 -24.78 13.25
N SER A 169 33.91 -23.92 13.71
CA SER A 169 34.80 -23.16 12.81
C SER A 169 35.69 -24.10 12.00
N ILE A 170 36.19 -25.19 12.60
CA ILE A 170 37.03 -26.22 11.97
C ILE A 170 36.21 -27.08 11.00
N ASN A 171 34.99 -27.48 11.38
CA ASN A 171 34.08 -28.20 10.48
C ASN A 171 33.74 -27.36 9.24
N LEU A 172 33.55 -26.04 9.44
CA LEU A 172 33.31 -25.11 8.35
C LEU A 172 34.53 -24.95 7.42
N THR A 173 35.75 -24.85 7.94
CA THR A 173 36.98 -24.81 7.12
C THR A 173 37.30 -26.14 6.43
N ARG A 174 37.02 -27.28 7.07
CA ARG A 174 37.19 -28.60 6.45
C ARG A 174 36.23 -28.81 5.27
N ASN A 175 35.01 -28.28 5.37
CA ASN A 175 34.06 -28.28 4.25
C ASN A 175 34.41 -27.25 3.14
N LYS A 176 35.11 -26.15 3.47
CA LYS A 176 35.64 -25.19 2.47
C LYS A 176 36.68 -25.80 1.52
N PHE A 177 37.48 -26.77 1.96
CA PHE A 177 38.48 -27.41 1.07
C PHE A 177 37.87 -28.38 0.04
N LYS A 178 36.63 -28.84 0.26
CA LYS A 178 35.94 -29.75 -0.67
C LYS A 178 35.05 -29.06 -1.71
N LEU A 179 34.75 -27.78 -1.54
CA LEU A 179 33.85 -27.03 -2.42
C LEU A 179 34.60 -25.80 -2.96
N SER A 180 35.01 -25.89 -4.23
CA SER A 180 35.71 -24.83 -4.96
C SER A 180 34.97 -23.49 -4.91
N ASN A 181 35.72 -22.41 -5.11
CA ASN A 181 35.35 -21.09 -4.60
C ASN A 181 34.28 -20.31 -5.39
N TYR A 182 33.44 -20.94 -6.20
CA TYR A 182 32.41 -20.26 -6.99
C TYR A 182 30.98 -20.54 -6.49
N TYR A 183 30.24 -19.46 -6.22
CA TYR A 183 28.78 -19.49 -6.10
C TYR A 183 28.20 -19.83 -7.48
N ASP A 184 27.26 -20.79 -7.53
CA ASP A 184 26.47 -21.03 -8.74
C ASP A 184 25.06 -20.44 -8.54
N PRO A 185 24.72 -19.29 -9.16
CA PRO A 185 23.38 -18.72 -9.14
C PRO A 185 22.31 -19.65 -9.73
N LYS A 186 22.69 -20.78 -10.34
CA LYS A 186 21.78 -21.83 -10.80
C LYS A 186 21.39 -22.85 -9.72
N ASN A 187 21.92 -22.75 -8.50
CA ASN A 187 21.60 -23.68 -7.41
C ASN A 187 20.23 -23.39 -6.75
N GLU A 188 19.16 -23.83 -7.40
CA GLU A 188 17.77 -23.63 -6.95
C GLU A 188 17.46 -24.25 -5.57
N ARG A 189 18.14 -25.33 -5.19
CA ARG A 189 17.92 -25.99 -3.89
C ARG A 189 18.30 -25.08 -2.73
N ALA A 190 19.39 -24.33 -2.90
CA ALA A 190 19.89 -23.42 -1.88
C ALA A 190 19.03 -22.13 -1.81
N LYS A 191 18.60 -21.60 -2.96
CA LYS A 191 17.61 -20.50 -3.01
C LYS A 191 16.31 -20.87 -2.31
N PHE A 192 15.79 -22.07 -2.56
CA PHE A 192 14.57 -22.56 -1.89
C PHE A 192 14.70 -22.60 -0.37
N LYS A 193 15.84 -23.04 0.17
CA LYS A 193 16.09 -23.04 1.61
C LYS A 193 16.08 -21.62 2.20
N ILE A 194 16.69 -20.65 1.51
CA ILE A 194 16.67 -19.24 1.92
C ILE A 194 15.24 -18.69 1.93
N ARG A 195 14.48 -18.93 0.85
CA ARG A 195 13.06 -18.52 0.77
C ARG A 195 12.27 -19.04 1.97
N LEU A 196 12.52 -20.27 2.42
CA LEU A 196 11.87 -20.85 3.60
C LEU A 196 12.25 -20.15 4.90
N GLU A 197 13.52 -19.77 5.09
CA GLU A 197 13.95 -19.04 6.30
C GLU A 197 13.36 -17.63 6.34
N VAL A 198 13.33 -16.90 5.22
CA VAL A 198 12.63 -15.61 5.11
C VAL A 198 11.16 -15.78 5.49
N LYS A 199 10.47 -16.78 4.94
CA LYS A 199 9.07 -17.07 5.29
C LYS A 199 8.89 -17.37 6.77
N LYS A 200 9.80 -18.12 7.38
CA LYS A 200 9.73 -18.52 8.80
C LYS A 200 9.95 -17.33 9.73
N GLU A 201 10.86 -16.41 9.39
CA GLU A 201 11.08 -15.16 10.11
C GLU A 201 9.76 -14.35 10.18
N TYR A 202 9.20 -14.01 9.01
CA TYR A 202 7.97 -13.21 8.95
C TYR A 202 6.76 -13.93 9.55
N LYS A 203 6.71 -15.26 9.49
CA LYS A 203 5.64 -16.03 10.13
C LYS A 203 5.60 -15.82 11.64
N ASN A 204 6.76 -15.67 12.28
CA ASN A 204 6.80 -15.41 13.72
C ASN A 204 6.32 -13.99 14.04
N TYR A 205 6.73 -13.00 13.26
CA TYR A 205 6.26 -11.62 13.41
C TYR A 205 4.75 -11.50 13.23
N PHE A 206 4.20 -11.99 12.10
CA PHE A 206 2.76 -11.92 11.85
C PHE A 206 1.95 -12.73 12.85
N LYS A 207 2.43 -13.91 13.28
CA LYS A 207 1.78 -14.65 14.36
C LYS A 207 1.74 -13.84 15.66
N SER A 208 2.82 -13.18 16.03
CA SER A 208 2.89 -12.36 17.24
C SER A 208 1.86 -11.23 17.19
N ILE A 209 1.81 -10.52 16.05
CA ILE A 209 0.89 -9.39 15.84
C ILE A 209 -0.56 -9.85 15.85
N LEU A 210 -0.87 -10.94 15.14
CA LEU A 210 -2.24 -11.38 14.87
C LEU A 210 -2.77 -12.37 15.92
N ASN A 211 -1.96 -12.80 16.90
CA ASN A 211 -2.46 -13.68 17.95
C ASN A 211 -3.49 -12.93 18.81
N THR A 212 -4.58 -13.63 19.15
CA THR A 212 -5.61 -13.10 20.05
C THR A 212 -5.52 -13.90 21.35
N TYR A 213 -4.85 -13.35 22.37
CA TYR A 213 -4.87 -13.95 23.69
C TYR A 213 -6.22 -13.61 24.36
N ILE A 214 -6.87 -14.61 24.94
CA ILE A 214 -8.15 -14.42 25.64
C ILE A 214 -7.93 -13.67 26.97
N ILE A 215 -6.71 -13.70 27.50
CA ILE A 215 -6.32 -13.10 28.77
C ILE A 215 -5.33 -11.95 28.49
N ASP A 216 -5.86 -10.80 28.08
CA ASP A 216 -5.07 -9.56 27.91
C ASP A 216 -4.60 -8.96 29.25
N LEU A 217 -4.99 -9.56 30.39
CA LEU A 217 -4.74 -9.03 31.74
C LEU A 217 -3.36 -9.37 32.33
N PHE A 218 -2.59 -10.28 31.72
CA PHE A 218 -1.35 -10.80 32.34
C PHE A 218 -0.10 -10.75 31.46
N ILE A 219 -0.20 -10.32 30.20
CA ILE A 219 0.95 -10.21 29.30
C ILE A 219 1.11 -8.74 28.90
N ASN A 220 1.69 -7.94 29.80
CA ASN A 220 2.34 -6.70 29.38
C ASN A 220 3.59 -7.08 28.59
N SER A 221 3.43 -7.22 27.28
CA SER A 221 4.45 -7.58 26.30
C SER A 221 5.38 -6.39 26.04
N HIS A 222 6.45 -6.25 26.83
CA HIS A 222 7.53 -5.28 26.56
C HIS A 222 8.32 -5.54 25.25
N ASN A 223 7.87 -6.45 24.39
CA ASN A 223 8.41 -6.72 23.05
C ASN A 223 7.29 -6.91 22.01
N GLU A 224 6.18 -6.18 22.13
CA GLU A 224 5.14 -6.20 21.10
C GLU A 224 5.67 -5.52 19.81
N VAL A 225 6.01 -6.33 18.81
CA VAL A 225 6.31 -5.83 17.47
C VAL A 225 5.05 -5.12 16.96
N ASN A 226 5.09 -3.79 16.88
CA ASN A 226 3.99 -3.01 16.31
C ASN A 226 3.93 -3.21 14.79
N VAL A 227 2.74 -3.13 14.20
CA VAL A 227 2.52 -3.23 12.74
C VAL A 227 3.34 -2.19 11.98
N ASP A 228 3.40 -0.96 12.50
CA ASP A 228 4.16 0.13 11.88
C ASP A 228 5.66 -0.20 11.82
N ASN A 229 6.23 -0.67 12.94
CA ASN A 229 7.63 -1.08 13.03
C ASN A 229 7.93 -2.29 12.14
N LEU A 230 6.99 -3.22 11.99
CA LEU A 230 7.18 -4.37 11.11
C LEU A 230 7.22 -3.96 9.64
N ASN A 231 6.36 -3.05 9.21
CA ASN A 231 6.38 -2.54 7.84
C ASN A 231 7.68 -1.78 7.57
N GLU A 232 8.08 -0.88 8.47
CA GLU A 232 9.36 -0.19 8.36
C GLU A 232 10.54 -1.17 8.26
N TYR A 233 10.58 -2.17 9.15
CA TYR A 233 11.61 -3.21 9.11
C TYR A 233 11.57 -4.00 7.80
N LEU A 234 10.39 -4.41 7.33
CA LEU A 234 10.22 -5.18 6.09
C LEU A 234 10.80 -4.44 4.88
N PHE A 235 10.41 -3.19 4.67
CA PHE A 235 10.84 -2.41 3.52
C PHE A 235 12.31 -1.97 3.61
N ASN A 236 12.78 -1.56 4.79
CA ASN A 236 14.20 -1.23 4.99
C ASN A 236 15.07 -2.46 4.75
N LYS A 237 14.71 -3.59 5.36
CA LYS A 237 15.43 -4.85 5.19
C LYS A 237 15.41 -5.32 3.75
N SER A 238 14.27 -5.23 3.03
CA SER A 238 14.21 -5.66 1.63
C SER A 238 15.18 -4.88 0.74
N THR A 239 15.32 -3.57 0.96
CA THR A 239 16.28 -2.74 0.20
C THR A 239 17.74 -3.00 0.58
N GLU A 240 18.01 -3.30 1.86
CA GLU A 240 19.34 -3.64 2.34
C GLU A 240 19.85 -4.95 1.73
N VAL A 241 18.99 -5.97 1.73
CA VAL A 241 19.36 -7.37 1.48
C VAL A 241 19.27 -7.83 0.03
N THR A 242 18.75 -6.99 -0.87
CA THR A 242 18.57 -7.31 -2.29
C THR A 242 19.44 -6.43 -3.18
N SER A 243 19.69 -6.91 -4.40
CA SER A 243 20.55 -6.24 -5.39
C SER A 243 19.82 -5.87 -6.68
N THR A 244 18.77 -6.62 -7.04
CA THR A 244 17.94 -6.38 -8.22
C THR A 244 16.49 -6.13 -7.83
N LYS A 245 15.73 -5.48 -8.74
CA LYS A 245 14.27 -5.28 -8.55
C LYS A 245 13.54 -6.62 -8.43
N GLU A 246 13.94 -7.63 -9.20
CA GLU A 246 13.33 -8.97 -9.14
C GLU A 246 13.51 -9.63 -7.76
N GLU A 247 14.72 -9.55 -7.17
CA GLU A 247 14.98 -10.06 -5.82
C GLU A 247 14.21 -9.29 -4.76
N LEU A 248 14.13 -7.96 -4.91
CA LEU A 248 13.35 -7.10 -4.01
C LEU A 248 11.87 -7.47 -4.04
N ASP A 249 11.31 -7.62 -5.23
CA ASP A 249 9.91 -7.98 -5.42
C ASP A 249 9.64 -9.39 -4.88
N GLU A 250 10.55 -10.34 -5.11
CA GLU A 250 10.49 -11.68 -4.54
C GLU A 250 10.50 -11.65 -3.01
N TYR A 251 11.39 -10.87 -2.40
CA TYR A 251 11.48 -10.73 -0.95
C TYR A 251 10.16 -10.26 -0.32
N LEU A 252 9.60 -9.17 -0.87
CA LEU A 252 8.34 -8.60 -0.40
C LEU A 252 7.16 -9.57 -0.62
N MET A 253 7.11 -10.24 -1.78
CA MET A 253 6.08 -11.25 -2.07
C MET A 253 6.15 -12.46 -1.13
N LEU A 254 7.35 -12.88 -0.69
CA LEU A 254 7.51 -13.93 0.31
C LEU A 254 6.93 -13.50 1.66
N ALA A 255 7.20 -12.26 2.09
CA ALA A 255 6.69 -11.72 3.35
C ALA A 255 5.16 -11.57 3.32
N PHE A 256 4.61 -10.92 2.29
CA PHE A 256 3.16 -10.76 2.12
C PHE A 256 2.45 -12.10 1.88
N GLY A 257 3.08 -13.06 1.23
CA GLY A 257 2.55 -14.43 1.12
C GLY A 257 2.35 -15.09 2.49
N VAL A 258 3.25 -14.83 3.44
CA VAL A 258 3.13 -15.36 4.82
C VAL A 258 2.13 -14.59 5.66
N GLU A 259 2.04 -13.27 5.47
CA GLU A 259 0.97 -12.45 6.02
C GLU A 259 -0.40 -13.04 5.63
N ASN A 260 -0.59 -13.28 4.34
CA ASN A 260 -1.81 -13.83 3.76
C ASN A 260 -2.19 -15.18 4.39
N ASP A 261 -1.22 -16.08 4.56
CA ASP A 261 -1.41 -17.36 5.26
C ASP A 261 -1.85 -17.17 6.72
N CYS A 262 -1.34 -16.15 7.41
CA CYS A 262 -1.70 -15.86 8.79
C CYS A 262 -3.11 -15.29 8.90
N ILE A 263 -3.49 -14.38 8.00
CA ILE A 263 -4.84 -13.81 7.92
C ILE A 263 -5.86 -14.90 7.58
N TYR A 264 -5.55 -15.78 6.63
CA TYR A 264 -6.41 -16.89 6.24
C TYR A 264 -6.73 -17.81 7.44
N ARG A 265 -5.76 -18.09 8.32
CA ARG A 265 -6.01 -18.88 9.53
C ARG A 265 -6.95 -18.19 10.52
N ILE A 266 -6.96 -16.86 10.57
CA ILE A 266 -7.92 -16.11 11.40
C ILE A 266 -9.30 -16.20 10.76
N TYR A 267 -9.38 -16.09 9.43
CA TYR A 267 -10.61 -16.28 8.69
C TYR A 267 -11.23 -17.66 8.94
N ASP A 268 -10.43 -18.73 8.94
CA ASP A 268 -10.89 -20.08 9.30
C ASP A 268 -11.45 -20.15 10.73
N LYS A 269 -10.83 -19.44 11.68
CA LYS A 269 -11.35 -19.33 13.05
C LYS A 269 -12.68 -18.57 13.11
N ILE A 270 -12.80 -17.48 12.35
CA ILE A 270 -14.04 -16.71 12.22
C ILE A 270 -15.15 -17.59 11.63
N ASP A 271 -14.86 -18.35 10.58
CA ASP A 271 -15.81 -19.26 9.96
C ASP A 271 -16.30 -20.34 10.94
N ASN A 272 -15.35 -21.00 11.62
CA ASN A 272 -15.67 -21.97 12.65
C ASN A 272 -16.51 -21.36 13.78
N LEU A 273 -16.23 -20.12 14.19
CA LEU A 273 -17.03 -19.42 15.19
C LEU A 273 -18.45 -19.17 14.71
N ILE A 274 -18.64 -18.64 13.50
CA ILE A 274 -19.96 -18.39 12.89
C ILE A 274 -20.78 -19.68 12.84
N ASN A 275 -20.21 -20.77 12.31
CA ASN A 275 -20.86 -22.08 12.23
C ASN A 275 -21.20 -22.65 13.61
N SER A 276 -20.39 -22.33 14.62
CA SER A 276 -20.63 -22.78 15.99
C SER A 276 -21.64 -21.92 16.75
N ILE A 277 -21.90 -20.69 16.30
CA ILE A 277 -22.94 -19.79 16.84
C ILE A 277 -24.29 -20.23 16.30
N SER A 278 -24.38 -20.54 15.01
CA SER A 278 -25.63 -20.96 14.36
C SER A 278 -26.19 -22.29 14.88
N LYS A 279 -25.32 -23.19 15.35
CA LYS A 279 -25.70 -24.52 15.88
C LYS A 279 -26.07 -24.55 17.37
N ASN A 280 -25.84 -23.48 18.13
CA ASN A 280 -25.84 -23.55 19.59
C ASN A 280 -26.99 -22.74 20.22
N ASN A 281 -27.90 -23.43 20.90
CA ASN A 281 -29.12 -22.84 21.45
C ASN A 281 -28.96 -22.26 22.87
N LYS A 282 -27.80 -22.45 23.52
CA LYS A 282 -27.54 -21.93 24.87
C LYS A 282 -27.17 -20.44 24.83
N PRO A 283 -27.95 -19.54 25.44
CA PRO A 283 -27.80 -18.08 25.28
C PRO A 283 -26.46 -17.54 25.81
N ASP A 284 -25.97 -18.01 26.95
CA ASP A 284 -24.71 -17.51 27.54
C ASP A 284 -23.49 -17.87 26.69
N ILE A 285 -23.47 -19.10 26.15
CA ILE A 285 -22.40 -19.56 25.24
C ILE A 285 -22.45 -18.79 23.93
N LYS A 286 -23.65 -18.50 23.41
CA LYS A 286 -23.83 -17.67 22.20
C LYS A 286 -23.22 -16.28 22.43
N LYS A 287 -23.48 -15.65 23.58
CA LYS A 287 -22.95 -14.32 23.93
C LYS A 287 -21.42 -14.29 24.00
N ILE A 288 -20.80 -15.29 24.63
CA ILE A 288 -19.32 -15.42 24.69
C ILE A 288 -18.73 -15.57 23.28
N LYS A 289 -19.33 -16.39 22.42
CA LYS A 289 -18.86 -16.59 21.05
C LYS A 289 -19.00 -15.34 20.18
N LEU A 290 -20.10 -14.60 20.32
CA LEU A 290 -20.30 -13.31 19.66
C LEU A 290 -19.24 -12.28 20.10
N TYR A 291 -18.90 -12.25 21.40
CA TYR A 291 -17.82 -11.40 21.90
C TYR A 291 -16.45 -11.78 21.30
N LEU A 292 -16.12 -13.08 21.23
CA LEU A 292 -14.89 -13.56 20.60
C LEU A 292 -14.83 -13.22 19.10
N LEU A 293 -15.96 -13.36 18.39
CA LEU A 293 -16.09 -12.96 16.99
C LEU A 293 -15.76 -11.47 16.81
N GLY A 294 -16.33 -10.60 17.65
CA GLY A 294 -16.03 -9.16 17.66
C GLY A 294 -14.55 -8.87 17.92
N LYS A 295 -13.89 -9.59 18.84
CA LYS A 295 -12.44 -9.45 19.08
C LYS A 295 -11.61 -9.80 17.84
N TYR A 296 -11.92 -10.91 17.15
CA TYR A 296 -11.20 -11.29 15.93
C TYR A 296 -11.37 -10.27 14.81
N LEU A 297 -12.60 -9.77 14.59
CA LEU A 297 -12.89 -8.76 13.58
C LEU A 297 -12.18 -7.44 13.87
N LYS A 298 -12.23 -6.97 15.12
CA LYS A 298 -11.49 -5.77 15.55
C LYS A 298 -9.99 -5.91 15.31
N LYS A 299 -9.40 -7.07 15.62
CA LYS A 299 -7.98 -7.32 15.40
C LYS A 299 -7.59 -7.25 13.92
N ILE A 300 -8.40 -7.82 13.03
CA ILE A 300 -8.21 -7.73 11.57
C ILE A 300 -8.32 -6.28 11.10
N LYS A 301 -9.34 -5.56 11.57
CA LYS A 301 -9.52 -4.14 11.25
C LYS A 301 -8.29 -3.32 11.66
N ASP A 302 -7.91 -3.39 12.94
CA ASP A 302 -6.79 -2.62 13.51
C ASP A 302 -5.49 -2.93 12.75
N TYR A 303 -5.30 -4.19 12.35
CA TYR A 303 -4.16 -4.60 11.55
C TYR A 303 -4.14 -3.95 10.16
N TYR A 304 -5.22 -4.08 9.38
CA TYR A 304 -5.27 -3.51 8.02
C TYR A 304 -5.21 -1.99 8.05
N GLU A 305 -5.88 -1.33 8.99
CA GLU A 305 -5.81 0.12 9.14
C GLU A 305 -4.38 0.59 9.36
N LYS A 306 -3.65 -0.04 10.29
CA LYS A 306 -2.24 0.30 10.56
C LYS A 306 -1.36 -0.01 9.35
N LYS A 307 -1.49 -1.19 8.74
CA LYS A 307 -0.70 -1.61 7.58
C LYS A 307 -0.79 -0.58 6.45
N TRP A 308 -2.00 -0.29 6.01
CA TRP A 308 -2.21 0.58 4.85
C TRP A 308 -1.93 2.05 5.18
N LYS A 309 -2.18 2.47 6.43
CA LYS A 309 -1.75 3.79 6.91
C LYS A 309 -0.23 3.96 6.85
N SER A 310 0.55 2.99 7.35
CA SER A 310 2.02 3.11 7.35
C SER A 310 2.58 3.07 5.92
N ILE A 311 2.01 2.23 5.04
CA ILE A 311 2.40 2.18 3.62
C ILE A 311 2.16 3.52 2.92
N LYS A 312 1.00 4.14 3.19
CA LYS A 312 0.69 5.48 2.67
C LYS A 312 1.66 6.54 3.19
N GLN A 313 1.83 6.61 4.52
CA GLN A 313 2.59 7.68 5.19
C GLN A 313 4.07 7.70 4.83
N ALA A 314 4.68 6.53 4.67
CA ALA A 314 6.09 6.40 4.30
C ALA A 314 6.31 6.24 2.78
N SER A 315 5.24 6.34 1.98
CA SER A 315 5.27 6.13 0.53
C SER A 315 5.96 4.82 0.11
N TYR A 316 5.82 3.75 0.91
CA TYR A 316 6.48 2.46 0.64
C TYR A 316 6.07 1.83 -0.70
N TYR A 317 4.94 2.26 -1.27
CA TYR A 317 4.53 1.88 -2.61
C TYR A 317 5.52 2.29 -3.71
N GLU A 318 6.36 3.30 -3.48
CA GLU A 318 7.40 3.70 -4.43
C GLU A 318 8.58 2.72 -4.50
N ILE A 319 8.74 1.86 -3.49
CA ILE A 319 9.77 0.81 -3.48
C ILE A 319 9.41 -0.28 -4.50
N SER A 320 8.13 -0.68 -4.54
CA SER A 320 7.62 -1.62 -5.54
C SER A 320 6.12 -1.44 -5.77
N PHE A 321 5.76 -0.79 -6.88
CA PHE A 321 4.36 -0.63 -7.25
C PHE A 321 3.69 -1.99 -7.52
N SER A 322 4.38 -2.93 -8.19
CA SER A 322 3.79 -4.22 -8.59
C SER A 322 3.44 -5.07 -7.39
N VAL A 323 4.34 -5.16 -6.41
CA VAL A 323 4.08 -5.96 -5.20
C VAL A 323 2.95 -5.36 -4.38
N ILE A 324 2.90 -4.03 -4.27
CA ILE A 324 1.80 -3.36 -3.56
C ILE A 324 0.47 -3.55 -4.29
N CYS A 325 0.41 -3.44 -5.62
CA CYS A 325 -0.80 -3.77 -6.38
C CYS A 325 -1.28 -5.20 -6.13
N LYS A 326 -0.38 -6.18 -6.11
CA LYS A 326 -0.72 -7.58 -5.78
C LYS A 326 -1.25 -7.73 -4.36
N SER A 327 -0.62 -7.06 -3.38
CA SER A 327 -1.10 -7.06 -1.99
C SER A 327 -2.46 -6.37 -1.85
N ILE A 328 -2.68 -5.24 -2.53
CA ILE A 328 -3.97 -4.53 -2.59
C ILE A 328 -5.05 -5.48 -3.11
N ASN A 329 -4.80 -6.13 -4.25
CA ASN A 329 -5.80 -7.00 -4.86
C ASN A 329 -6.14 -8.21 -3.97
N TYR A 330 -5.12 -8.80 -3.33
CA TYR A 330 -5.34 -9.89 -2.38
C TYR A 330 -6.17 -9.45 -1.17
N ASP A 331 -5.78 -8.35 -0.51
CA ASP A 331 -6.45 -7.86 0.70
C ASP A 331 -7.90 -7.46 0.41
N LEU A 332 -8.15 -6.79 -0.72
CA LEU A 332 -9.52 -6.47 -1.17
C LEU A 332 -10.35 -7.73 -1.42
N ASN A 333 -9.77 -8.77 -2.00
CA ASN A 333 -10.48 -10.04 -2.22
C ASN A 333 -10.80 -10.75 -0.90
N VAL A 334 -9.89 -10.72 0.08
CA VAL A 334 -10.13 -11.27 1.43
C VAL A 334 -11.25 -10.50 2.13
N ILE A 335 -11.19 -9.16 2.12
CA ILE A 335 -12.22 -8.31 2.74
C ILE A 335 -13.58 -8.55 2.10
N LYS A 336 -13.63 -8.65 0.76
CA LYS A 336 -14.85 -8.96 0.01
C LYS A 336 -15.43 -10.33 0.37
N LYS A 337 -14.59 -11.37 0.47
CA LYS A 337 -15.04 -12.71 0.90
C LYS A 337 -15.61 -12.68 2.30
N LEU A 338 -14.98 -11.93 3.20
CA LEU A 338 -15.46 -11.70 4.56
C LEU A 338 -16.83 -11.01 4.53
N GLU A 339 -16.97 -9.88 3.86
CA GLU A 339 -18.22 -9.13 3.76
C GLU A 339 -19.38 -9.97 3.21
N ASN A 340 -19.15 -10.69 2.10
CA ASN A 340 -20.15 -11.57 1.50
C ASN A 340 -20.60 -12.67 2.46
N LYS A 341 -19.67 -13.20 3.28
CA LYS A 341 -19.98 -14.24 4.25
C LYS A 341 -20.88 -13.72 5.37
N PHE A 342 -20.62 -12.52 5.88
CA PHE A 342 -21.42 -11.88 6.93
C PHE A 342 -22.78 -11.39 6.42
N SER A 343 -22.85 -10.93 5.17
CA SER A 343 -24.11 -10.47 4.53
C SER A 343 -25.21 -11.55 4.50
N ASN A 344 -24.83 -12.84 4.54
CA ASN A 344 -25.76 -13.96 4.54
C ASN A 344 -26.06 -14.53 5.94
N GLN A 345 -25.64 -13.86 7.03
CA GLN A 345 -25.83 -14.33 8.41
C GLN A 345 -27.03 -13.69 9.13
N THR A 346 -27.29 -14.16 10.35
CA THR A 346 -28.30 -13.58 11.26
C THR A 346 -27.97 -12.13 11.62
N GLU A 347 -28.99 -11.34 11.96
CA GLU A 347 -28.86 -9.91 12.26
C GLU A 347 -27.82 -9.59 13.35
N ASP A 348 -27.75 -10.41 14.41
CA ASP A 348 -26.74 -10.26 15.47
C ASP A 348 -25.29 -10.29 14.92
N ILE A 349 -25.02 -11.20 13.98
CA ILE A 349 -23.69 -11.42 13.40
C ILE A 349 -23.37 -10.33 12.39
N LYS A 350 -24.36 -9.94 11.56
CA LYS A 350 -24.27 -8.80 10.64
C LYS A 350 -23.93 -7.52 11.38
N LYS A 351 -24.64 -7.25 12.48
CA LYS A 351 -24.42 -6.06 13.30
C LYS A 351 -22.99 -5.99 13.84
N ILE A 352 -22.45 -7.10 14.37
CA ILE A 352 -21.06 -7.12 14.86
C ILE A 352 -20.05 -6.79 13.75
N TYR A 353 -20.28 -7.28 12.53
CA TYR A 353 -19.43 -6.93 11.40
C TYR A 353 -19.54 -5.46 11.03
N ASN A 354 -20.76 -4.94 10.89
CA ASN A 354 -20.99 -3.54 10.55
C ASN A 354 -20.42 -2.61 11.63
N ASP A 355 -20.66 -2.89 12.91
CA ASP A 355 -20.10 -2.14 14.04
C ASP A 355 -18.55 -2.17 14.05
N SER A 356 -17.95 -3.21 13.47
CA SER A 356 -16.50 -3.32 13.34
C SER A 356 -15.98 -2.55 12.14
N PHE A 357 -16.54 -2.73 10.94
CA PHE A 357 -15.95 -2.24 9.69
C PHE A 357 -16.58 -0.96 9.12
N GLU A 358 -17.83 -0.63 9.46
CA GLU A 358 -18.40 0.67 9.12
C GLU A 358 -17.71 1.78 9.93
N GLY A 359 -17.53 2.93 9.30
CA GLY A 359 -16.93 4.08 9.96
C GLY A 359 -16.89 5.29 9.05
N TYR A 360 -15.88 6.12 9.24
CA TYR A 360 -15.67 7.32 8.45
C TYR A 360 -14.36 7.24 7.70
N ASP A 361 -14.38 7.70 6.45
CA ASP A 361 -13.18 7.96 5.68
C ASP A 361 -12.39 9.07 6.38
N SER A 362 -11.10 8.85 6.65
CA SER A 362 -10.28 9.89 7.26
C SER A 362 -9.95 11.06 6.33
N SER A 363 -10.07 10.86 5.01
CA SER A 363 -9.73 11.90 4.04
C SER A 363 -10.87 12.92 3.90
N ASN A 364 -12.11 12.46 3.86
CA ASN A 364 -13.28 13.28 3.53
C ASN A 364 -14.36 13.32 4.63
N ASN A 365 -14.19 12.63 5.76
CA ASN A 365 -15.23 12.43 6.79
C ASN A 365 -16.56 11.87 6.24
N GLU A 366 -16.52 11.22 5.09
CA GLU A 366 -17.67 10.54 4.50
C GLU A 366 -17.89 9.20 5.21
N LYS A 367 -19.16 8.84 5.45
CA LYS A 367 -19.47 7.53 6.01
C LYS A 367 -19.08 6.46 4.98
N VAL A 368 -18.19 5.55 5.38
CA VAL A 368 -17.75 4.42 4.57
C VAL A 368 -18.24 3.11 5.14
N ARG A 369 -18.69 2.24 4.25
CA ARG A 369 -19.17 0.89 4.59
C ARG A 369 -18.06 -0.02 5.11
N ASN A 370 -16.83 0.17 4.61
CA ASN A 370 -15.66 -0.58 5.06
C ASN A 370 -14.43 0.33 5.13
N VAL A 371 -14.00 0.66 6.35
CA VAL A 371 -12.84 1.53 6.58
C VAL A 371 -11.55 0.92 6.02
N CYS A 372 -11.35 -0.39 6.14
CA CYS A 372 -10.15 -1.05 5.58
C CYS A 372 -10.06 -0.90 4.07
N THR A 373 -11.18 -1.09 3.36
CA THR A 373 -11.24 -0.86 1.91
C THR A 373 -10.92 0.58 1.56
N SER A 374 -11.49 1.55 2.28
CA SER A 374 -11.19 2.98 2.07
C SER A 374 -9.68 3.26 2.24
N ARG A 375 -9.01 2.71 3.27
CA ARG A 375 -7.56 2.86 3.47
C ARG A 375 -6.71 2.27 2.35
N ILE A 376 -7.15 1.14 1.79
CA ILE A 376 -6.48 0.51 0.66
C ILE A 376 -6.61 1.38 -0.60
N ILE A 377 -7.81 1.89 -0.84
CA ILE A 377 -8.10 2.74 -2.01
C ILE A 377 -7.34 4.06 -1.93
N ASP A 378 -7.18 4.62 -0.74
CA ASP A 378 -6.33 5.79 -0.50
C ASP A 378 -4.89 5.60 -1.00
N VAL A 379 -4.27 4.45 -0.69
CA VAL A 379 -2.93 4.11 -1.19
C VAL A 379 -2.92 3.97 -2.70
N LEU A 380 -3.94 3.33 -3.27
CA LEU A 380 -4.06 3.17 -4.72
C LEU A 380 -4.22 4.51 -5.45
N ILE A 381 -4.97 5.45 -4.87
CA ILE A 381 -5.11 6.81 -5.39
C ILE A 381 -3.76 7.54 -5.38
N ASP A 382 -3.00 7.45 -4.28
CA ASP A 382 -1.66 8.05 -4.18
C ASP A 382 -0.69 7.43 -5.19
N MET A 383 -0.75 6.11 -5.39
CA MET A 383 0.00 5.42 -6.45
C MET A 383 -0.37 5.97 -7.84
N CYS A 384 -1.66 6.15 -8.16
CA CYS A 384 -2.09 6.73 -9.43
C CYS A 384 -1.70 8.21 -9.60
N ASN A 385 -1.42 8.95 -8.52
CA ASN A 385 -0.89 10.31 -8.63
C ASN A 385 0.61 10.32 -8.94
N ASN A 386 1.33 9.19 -8.80
CA ASN A 386 2.74 9.07 -9.11
C ASN A 386 2.96 8.57 -10.54
N SER A 387 3.61 9.37 -11.39
CA SER A 387 3.79 9.04 -12.81
C SER A 387 4.62 7.76 -13.05
N LYS A 388 5.55 7.41 -12.15
CA LYS A 388 6.42 6.23 -12.28
C LYS A 388 5.63 4.92 -12.29
N MET A 389 4.47 4.91 -11.62
CA MET A 389 3.59 3.75 -11.57
C MET A 389 3.15 3.30 -12.96
N TYR A 390 2.91 4.24 -13.89
CA TYR A 390 2.46 3.95 -15.25
C TYR A 390 3.56 3.37 -16.15
N GLU A 391 4.82 3.47 -15.72
CA GLU A 391 5.98 2.87 -16.40
C GLU A 391 6.28 1.46 -15.86
N GLU A 392 6.08 1.24 -14.55
CA GLU A 392 6.38 -0.05 -13.90
C GLU A 392 5.24 -1.09 -14.03
N LEU A 393 3.99 -0.65 -14.14
CA LEU A 393 2.83 -1.54 -14.06
C LEU A 393 2.21 -1.90 -15.40
N ASP A 394 1.52 -3.04 -15.43
CA ASP A 394 0.62 -3.41 -16.52
C ASP A 394 -0.84 -3.12 -16.15
N PHE A 395 -1.58 -2.50 -17.06
CA PHE A 395 -2.97 -2.15 -16.79
C PHE A 395 -3.82 -3.39 -16.54
N ASP A 396 -3.77 -4.43 -17.38
CA ASP A 396 -4.70 -5.57 -17.23
C ASP A 396 -4.40 -6.42 -15.98
N ASN A 397 -3.12 -6.70 -15.73
CA ASN A 397 -2.70 -7.57 -14.62
C ASN A 397 -2.74 -6.87 -13.26
N ASP A 398 -2.39 -5.58 -13.17
CA ASP A 398 -2.28 -4.88 -11.89
C ASP A 398 -3.55 -4.09 -11.57
N ILE A 399 -3.90 -3.07 -12.37
CA ILE A 399 -5.05 -2.18 -12.07
C ILE A 399 -6.39 -2.78 -12.49
N GLY A 400 -6.44 -3.41 -13.65
CA GLY A 400 -7.61 -4.08 -14.20
C GLY A 400 -8.06 -5.23 -13.31
N SER A 401 -7.12 -5.98 -12.71
CA SER A 401 -7.45 -7.02 -11.75
C SER A 401 -8.07 -6.46 -10.47
N ILE A 402 -7.58 -5.33 -9.96
CA ILE A 402 -8.17 -4.61 -8.82
C ILE A 402 -9.58 -4.11 -9.18
N PHE A 403 -9.77 -3.51 -10.35
CA PHE A 403 -11.08 -3.07 -10.80
C PHE A 403 -12.08 -4.23 -10.89
N ASN A 404 -11.66 -5.40 -11.38
CA ASN A 404 -12.51 -6.59 -11.40
C ASN A 404 -12.90 -7.05 -9.98
N THR A 405 -11.96 -7.02 -9.04
CA THR A 405 -12.21 -7.36 -7.63
C THR A 405 -13.25 -6.41 -7.02
N LEU A 406 -13.08 -5.10 -7.22
CA LEU A 406 -14.00 -4.07 -6.74
C LEU A 406 -15.38 -4.16 -7.40
N ASN A 407 -15.46 -4.39 -8.72
CA ASN A 407 -16.73 -4.42 -9.44
C ASN A 407 -17.67 -5.54 -8.95
N GLY A 408 -17.11 -6.66 -8.47
CA GLY A 408 -17.94 -7.74 -7.95
C GLY A 408 -18.38 -7.59 -6.49
N GLY A 409 -18.14 -6.46 -5.81
CA GLY A 409 -18.58 -6.20 -4.44
C GLY A 409 -19.80 -5.27 -4.36
N TYR A 410 -20.65 -5.44 -3.35
CA TYR A 410 -21.77 -4.53 -3.08
C TYR A 410 -21.24 -3.12 -2.69
N ASP A 411 -21.80 -2.05 -3.26
CA ASP A 411 -21.46 -0.63 -2.97
C ASP A 411 -20.02 -0.15 -3.24
N LEU A 412 -19.17 -0.92 -3.91
CA LEU A 412 -17.79 -0.51 -4.20
C LEU A 412 -17.63 0.39 -5.44
N LYS A 413 -18.73 0.72 -6.14
CA LYS A 413 -18.71 1.53 -7.37
C LYS A 413 -18.06 2.90 -7.15
N ASN A 414 -18.35 3.55 -6.02
CA ASN A 414 -17.76 4.85 -5.69
C ASN A 414 -16.23 4.81 -5.60
N TYR A 415 -15.65 3.71 -5.09
CA TYR A 415 -14.20 3.56 -5.04
C TYR A 415 -13.59 3.33 -6.43
N ILE A 416 -14.28 2.59 -7.30
CA ILE A 416 -13.86 2.40 -8.69
C ILE A 416 -13.79 3.75 -9.40
N SER A 417 -14.84 4.56 -9.30
CA SER A 417 -14.87 5.90 -9.90
C SER A 417 -13.69 6.76 -9.43
N LYS A 418 -13.43 6.82 -8.11
CA LYS A 418 -12.31 7.62 -7.56
C LYS A 418 -10.95 7.22 -8.14
N VAL A 419 -10.68 5.92 -8.27
CA VAL A 419 -9.40 5.43 -8.83
C VAL A 419 -9.37 5.60 -10.36
N PHE A 420 -10.47 5.29 -11.03
CA PHE A 420 -10.61 5.42 -12.48
C PHE A 420 -10.38 6.86 -12.93
N GLU A 421 -10.95 7.85 -12.23
CA GLU A 421 -10.76 9.27 -12.51
C GLU A 421 -9.27 9.68 -12.51
N LYS A 422 -8.46 9.11 -11.61
CA LYS A 422 -7.01 9.38 -11.57
C LYS A 422 -6.30 8.81 -12.79
N VAL A 423 -6.58 7.54 -13.12
CA VAL A 423 -6.01 6.89 -14.32
C VAL A 423 -6.44 7.60 -15.60
N PHE A 424 -7.72 7.97 -15.69
CA PHE A 424 -8.27 8.70 -16.82
C PHE A 424 -7.62 10.08 -16.97
N LYS A 425 -7.44 10.82 -15.87
CA LYS A 425 -6.77 12.12 -15.87
C LYS A 425 -5.33 12.02 -16.36
N TYR A 426 -4.59 10.98 -15.95
CA TYR A 426 -3.24 10.76 -16.45
C TYR A 426 -3.25 10.45 -17.95
N ALA A 427 -4.08 9.51 -18.40
CA ALA A 427 -4.21 9.16 -19.82
C ALA A 427 -4.64 10.34 -20.71
N PHE A 428 -5.50 11.23 -20.19
CA PHE A 428 -5.92 12.46 -20.85
C PHE A 428 -4.75 13.44 -21.09
N GLY A 429 -3.78 13.48 -20.17
CA GLY A 429 -2.58 14.30 -20.28
C GLY A 429 -1.52 13.75 -21.25
N CYS A 430 -1.61 12.49 -21.65
CA CYS A 430 -0.64 11.85 -22.54
C CYS A 430 -0.99 12.10 -24.02
N GLU A 431 -0.42 13.14 -24.63
CA GLU A 431 -0.72 13.57 -26.02
C GLU A 431 -0.47 12.49 -27.08
N ASN A 432 0.44 11.54 -26.86
CA ASN A 432 0.68 10.43 -27.80
C ASN A 432 0.14 9.07 -27.33
N ARG A 433 -0.37 8.99 -26.09
CA ARG A 433 -0.78 7.72 -25.44
C ARG A 433 0.24 6.59 -25.59
N GLU A 434 1.51 6.96 -25.50
CA GLU A 434 2.62 6.02 -25.50
C GLU A 434 2.70 5.30 -24.15
N GLY A 435 3.34 4.13 -24.15
CA GLY A 435 3.42 3.24 -22.99
C GLY A 435 2.37 2.12 -23.03
N ASP A 436 2.81 0.92 -22.66
CA ASP A 436 1.99 -0.29 -22.72
C ASP A 436 0.78 -0.21 -21.78
N PHE A 437 0.95 0.41 -20.61
CA PHE A 437 -0.15 0.67 -19.67
C PHE A 437 -1.28 1.47 -20.33
N ILE A 438 -0.98 2.61 -20.96
CA ILE A 438 -1.99 3.51 -21.53
C ILE A 438 -2.66 2.88 -22.76
N LYS A 439 -1.89 2.15 -23.58
CA LYS A 439 -2.43 1.38 -24.70
C LYS A 439 -3.43 0.32 -24.23
N ASN A 440 -3.06 -0.45 -23.21
CA ASN A 440 -3.93 -1.50 -22.64
C ASN A 440 -5.19 -0.88 -21.99
N PHE A 441 -5.03 0.22 -21.26
CA PHE A 441 -6.15 0.98 -20.70
C PHE A 441 -7.13 1.46 -21.77
N CYS A 442 -6.63 2.11 -22.83
CA CYS A 442 -7.45 2.60 -23.94
C CYS A 442 -8.17 1.46 -24.68
N LYS A 443 -7.47 0.34 -24.92
CA LYS A 443 -8.07 -0.86 -25.50
C LYS A 443 -9.22 -1.38 -24.63
N LYS A 444 -9.07 -1.34 -23.31
CA LYS A 444 -10.12 -1.79 -22.38
C LYS A 444 -11.34 -0.89 -22.39
N ILE A 445 -11.15 0.43 -22.41
CA ILE A 445 -12.25 1.40 -22.46
C ILE A 445 -13.10 1.18 -23.71
N ASN A 446 -12.48 0.87 -24.85
CA ASN A 446 -13.18 0.68 -26.12
C ASN A 446 -13.99 -0.63 -26.20
N ASN A 447 -13.92 -1.50 -25.19
CA ASN A 447 -14.77 -2.70 -25.13
C ASN A 447 -16.14 -2.36 -24.52
N ASN A 448 -17.18 -2.43 -25.36
CA ASN A 448 -18.55 -1.94 -25.09
C ASN A 448 -19.28 -2.50 -23.85
N ASN A 449 -18.85 -3.62 -23.27
CA ASN A 449 -19.59 -4.33 -22.21
C ASN A 449 -18.93 -4.26 -20.82
N SER A 450 -18.30 -3.16 -20.46
CA SER A 450 -17.60 -3.04 -19.17
C SER A 450 -18.03 -1.80 -18.36
N PHE A 451 -18.06 -1.93 -17.04
CA PHE A 451 -18.18 -0.78 -16.13
C PHE A 451 -17.10 0.29 -16.38
N ILE A 452 -15.94 -0.12 -16.93
CA ILE A 452 -14.86 0.77 -17.35
C ILE A 452 -15.35 1.71 -18.47
N ARG A 453 -16.16 1.22 -19.42
CA ARG A 453 -16.76 2.04 -20.47
C ARG A 453 -17.69 3.10 -19.88
N SER A 454 -18.56 2.74 -18.93
CA SER A 454 -19.48 3.70 -18.31
C SER A 454 -18.76 4.76 -17.47
N GLU A 455 -17.70 4.39 -16.75
CA GLU A 455 -16.87 5.38 -16.05
C GLU A 455 -16.14 6.30 -17.04
N ALA A 456 -15.69 5.78 -18.18
CA ALA A 456 -15.09 6.57 -19.25
C ALA A 456 -16.08 7.54 -19.90
N GLU A 457 -17.34 7.12 -20.13
CA GLU A 457 -18.42 7.99 -20.61
C GLU A 457 -18.61 9.16 -19.67
N LYS A 458 -18.77 8.87 -18.37
CA LYS A 458 -18.97 9.89 -17.33
C LYS A 458 -17.79 10.86 -17.26
N CYS A 459 -16.56 10.35 -17.14
CA CYS A 459 -15.37 11.20 -17.07
C CYS A 459 -15.20 12.06 -18.34
N SER A 460 -15.54 11.51 -19.51
CA SER A 460 -15.44 12.25 -20.77
C SER A 460 -16.48 13.36 -20.86
N TYR A 461 -17.71 13.05 -20.49
CA TYR A 461 -18.79 14.04 -20.43
C TYR A 461 -18.45 15.16 -19.45
N ASP A 462 -18.09 14.82 -18.20
CA ASP A 462 -17.74 15.78 -17.16
C ASP A 462 -16.56 16.68 -17.60
N LYS A 463 -15.58 16.11 -18.32
CA LYS A 463 -14.44 16.87 -18.84
C LYS A 463 -14.81 17.82 -19.98
N ILE A 464 -15.70 17.44 -20.89
CA ILE A 464 -16.19 18.36 -21.94
C ILE A 464 -17.03 19.48 -21.30
N MET A 465 -17.89 19.11 -20.36
CA MET A 465 -18.81 20.02 -19.67
C MET A 465 -18.14 20.91 -18.62
N SER A 466 -16.83 20.75 -18.34
CA SER A 466 -16.09 21.64 -17.43
C SER A 466 -15.71 22.97 -18.06
N GLY A 467 -15.63 23.04 -19.39
CA GLY A 467 -15.17 24.23 -20.11
C GLY A 467 -13.65 24.47 -20.03
N ASP A 468 -12.87 23.49 -19.56
CA ASP A 468 -11.41 23.56 -19.56
C ASP A 468 -10.85 23.69 -20.98
N SER A 469 -9.61 24.18 -21.11
CA SER A 469 -8.88 24.10 -22.39
C SER A 469 -8.60 22.64 -22.75
N ILE A 470 -9.07 22.22 -23.92
CA ILE A 470 -8.93 20.86 -24.46
C ILE A 470 -8.29 21.00 -25.85
N SER A 471 -7.21 20.26 -26.12
CA SER A 471 -6.61 20.21 -27.45
C SER A 471 -7.47 19.43 -28.44
N ASP A 472 -7.27 19.63 -29.75
CA ASP A 472 -8.01 18.89 -30.78
C ASP A 472 -7.83 17.36 -30.65
N PHE A 473 -6.62 16.91 -30.32
CA PHE A 473 -6.35 15.49 -30.05
C PHE A 473 -7.18 14.96 -28.86
N GLN A 474 -7.20 15.71 -27.76
CA GLN A 474 -7.94 15.36 -26.56
C GLN A 474 -9.45 15.36 -26.82
N LEU A 475 -9.97 16.37 -27.51
CA LEU A 475 -11.39 16.49 -27.85
C LEU A 475 -11.85 15.30 -28.69
N LYS A 476 -11.09 14.93 -29.73
CA LYS A 476 -11.39 13.77 -30.57
C LYS A 476 -11.56 12.50 -29.75
N TRP A 477 -10.72 12.32 -28.72
CA TRP A 477 -10.81 11.17 -27.84
C TRP A 477 -12.00 11.21 -26.89
N LEU A 478 -12.23 12.33 -26.20
CA LEU A 478 -13.39 12.47 -25.31
C LEU A 478 -14.69 12.21 -26.08
N LEU A 479 -14.78 12.70 -27.32
CA LEU A 479 -15.91 12.48 -28.21
C LEU A 479 -16.05 11.03 -28.67
N SER A 480 -14.96 10.27 -28.83
CA SER A 480 -15.07 8.83 -29.10
C SER A 480 -15.64 8.04 -27.92
N LEU A 481 -15.62 8.63 -26.71
CA LEU A 481 -16.03 8.00 -25.46
C LEU A 481 -17.35 8.52 -24.91
N ILE A 482 -17.89 9.64 -25.32
CA ILE A 482 -19.20 10.11 -24.84
C ILE A 482 -20.35 9.25 -25.38
N ASN A 483 -21.41 9.08 -24.58
CA ASN A 483 -22.65 8.44 -25.02
C ASN A 483 -23.28 9.26 -26.17
N ASN A 484 -23.80 8.56 -27.19
CA ASN A 484 -24.45 9.17 -28.35
C ASN A 484 -25.55 10.18 -27.96
N ASN A 485 -26.34 9.89 -26.93
CA ASN A 485 -27.42 10.76 -26.47
C ASN A 485 -26.92 12.10 -25.90
N ASP A 486 -25.68 12.13 -25.41
CA ASP A 486 -25.08 13.29 -24.77
C ASP A 486 -24.27 14.17 -25.75
N VAL A 487 -24.03 13.71 -26.98
CA VAL A 487 -23.22 14.46 -27.97
C VAL A 487 -23.84 15.81 -28.29
N CYS A 488 -25.17 15.87 -28.47
CA CYS A 488 -25.86 17.14 -28.76
C CYS A 488 -25.81 18.12 -27.58
N VAL A 489 -25.95 17.61 -26.34
CA VAL A 489 -25.83 18.42 -25.12
C VAL A 489 -24.42 19.00 -25.03
N ALA A 490 -23.40 18.16 -25.22
CA ALA A 490 -22.00 18.55 -25.19
C ALA A 490 -21.67 19.57 -26.29
N LEU A 491 -22.23 19.43 -27.49
CA LEU A 491 -22.05 20.38 -28.59
C LEU A 491 -22.63 21.76 -28.27
N ILE A 492 -23.88 21.80 -27.78
CA ILE A 492 -24.54 23.06 -27.39
C ILE A 492 -23.72 23.75 -26.30
N PHE A 493 -23.29 23.01 -25.28
CA PHE A 493 -22.43 23.53 -24.22
C PHE A 493 -21.11 24.07 -24.79
N TYR A 494 -20.42 23.30 -25.63
CA TYR A 494 -19.11 23.64 -26.17
C TYR A 494 -19.14 24.96 -26.96
N ILE A 495 -20.10 25.10 -27.88
CA ILE A 495 -20.28 26.31 -28.70
C ILE A 495 -20.58 27.52 -27.82
N ALA A 496 -21.53 27.38 -26.90
CA ALA A 496 -21.95 28.43 -25.99
C ALA A 496 -20.80 28.92 -25.08
N TYR A 497 -20.03 27.97 -24.55
CA TYR A 497 -18.93 28.26 -23.64
C TYR A 497 -17.74 28.90 -24.37
N ALA A 498 -17.44 28.45 -25.59
CA ALA A 498 -16.38 29.01 -26.42
C ALA A 498 -16.61 30.50 -26.72
N GLU A 499 -17.83 30.86 -27.14
CA GLU A 499 -18.22 32.25 -27.42
C GLU A 499 -18.14 33.12 -26.15
N ARG A 500 -18.67 32.62 -25.02
CA ARG A 500 -18.59 33.31 -23.72
C ARG A 500 -17.15 33.59 -23.28
N SER A 501 -16.24 32.65 -23.54
CA SER A 501 -14.84 32.70 -23.11
C SER A 501 -13.97 33.60 -23.97
N GLY A 502 -14.49 34.19 -25.05
CA GLY A 502 -13.72 35.00 -25.99
C GLY A 502 -12.67 34.20 -26.78
N LYS A 503 -12.77 32.87 -26.78
CA LYS A 503 -11.85 31.96 -27.49
C LYS A 503 -12.14 31.86 -29.00
N GLY A 504 -13.08 32.67 -29.52
CA GLY A 504 -13.67 32.50 -30.84
C GLY A 504 -14.75 31.42 -30.85
N TYR A 505 -15.33 31.13 -32.03
CA TYR A 505 -16.42 30.18 -32.17
C TYR A 505 -15.93 28.73 -32.16
N MET A 506 -15.08 28.38 -33.14
CA MET A 506 -14.50 27.04 -33.33
C MET A 506 -13.37 27.16 -34.37
N SER A 507 -12.29 26.36 -34.25
CA SER A 507 -11.30 26.25 -35.33
C SER A 507 -11.80 25.32 -36.44
N VAL A 508 -11.20 25.37 -37.64
CA VAL A 508 -11.54 24.46 -38.74
C VAL A 508 -11.26 23.00 -38.37
N ASP A 509 -10.19 22.73 -37.63
CA ASP A 509 -9.82 21.38 -37.21
C ASP A 509 -10.76 20.86 -36.11
N THR A 510 -11.09 21.69 -35.12
CA THR A 510 -12.12 21.40 -34.12
C THR A 510 -13.47 21.11 -34.78
N TYR A 511 -13.84 21.89 -35.81
CA TYR A 511 -15.07 21.67 -36.58
C TYR A 511 -15.07 20.32 -37.29
N ARG A 512 -13.95 19.94 -37.93
CA ARG A 512 -13.81 18.62 -38.56
C ARG A 512 -13.98 17.49 -37.56
N ILE A 513 -13.41 17.61 -36.35
CA ILE A 513 -13.56 16.61 -35.28
C ILE A 513 -15.03 16.44 -34.87
N TRP A 514 -15.74 17.54 -34.63
CA TRP A 514 -17.17 17.48 -34.32
C TRP A 514 -17.98 16.90 -35.47
N ARG A 515 -17.67 17.30 -36.70
CA ARG A 515 -18.32 16.80 -37.90
C ARG A 515 -18.13 15.31 -38.08
N ASP A 516 -16.91 14.80 -37.90
CA ASP A 516 -16.59 13.38 -37.95
C ASP A 516 -17.43 12.63 -36.91
N ARG A 517 -17.43 13.08 -35.66
CA ARG A 517 -18.21 12.43 -34.59
C ARG A 517 -19.71 12.43 -34.88
N ILE A 518 -20.27 13.55 -35.30
CA ILE A 518 -21.71 13.65 -35.61
C ILE A 518 -22.05 12.81 -36.84
N SER A 519 -21.13 12.73 -37.80
CA SER A 519 -21.29 11.85 -38.96
C SER A 519 -21.25 10.37 -38.60
N GLU A 520 -20.64 9.94 -37.48
CA GLU A 520 -20.72 8.55 -37.01
C GLU A 520 -22.07 8.23 -36.36
N LEU A 521 -22.71 9.23 -35.76
CA LEU A 521 -24.04 9.05 -35.18
C LEU A 521 -25.09 8.73 -36.25
N VAL A 522 -24.82 9.09 -37.52
CA VAL A 522 -25.72 9.03 -38.70
C VAL A 522 -27.18 8.96 -38.28
N TYR A 523 -27.63 10.05 -37.69
CA TYR A 523 -29.03 10.43 -37.64
C TYR A 523 -29.59 10.81 -39.02
N LYS A 524 -29.04 10.28 -40.14
CA LYS A 524 -29.41 10.72 -41.51
C LYS A 524 -30.92 10.60 -41.74
N ASP A 525 -31.57 9.63 -41.09
CA ASP A 525 -33.02 9.45 -41.15
C ASP A 525 -33.73 9.64 -39.79
N THR A 526 -33.00 9.74 -38.67
CA THR A 526 -33.56 9.68 -37.30
C THR A 526 -33.43 10.95 -36.46
N ILE A 527 -32.78 12.03 -36.92
CA ILE A 527 -32.77 13.30 -36.14
C ILE A 527 -34.19 13.85 -35.97
N TYR A 528 -35.06 13.56 -36.95
CA TYR A 528 -36.49 13.84 -36.90
C TYR A 528 -37.23 13.00 -35.85
N GLU A 529 -36.75 11.81 -35.51
CA GLU A 529 -37.30 10.97 -34.43
C GLU A 529 -36.96 11.53 -33.04
N LEU A 530 -35.88 12.32 -32.94
CA LEU A 530 -35.53 13.09 -31.75
C LEU A 530 -36.34 14.40 -31.61
N ASN A 531 -37.23 14.71 -32.56
CA ASN A 531 -38.14 15.86 -32.47
C ASN A 531 -39.38 15.50 -31.63
N ASN A 532 -39.15 15.04 -30.40
CA ASN A 532 -40.21 14.80 -29.42
C ASN A 532 -39.97 15.67 -28.17
N ASP A 533 -41.05 16.09 -27.51
CA ASP A 533 -40.96 16.99 -26.34
C ASP A 533 -40.11 16.35 -25.21
N GLY A 534 -40.10 15.02 -25.08
CA GLY A 534 -39.32 14.32 -24.05
C GLY A 534 -37.80 14.49 -24.19
N TYR A 535 -37.26 14.39 -25.42
CA TYR A 535 -35.84 14.60 -25.68
C TYR A 535 -35.45 16.07 -25.48
N ILE A 536 -36.32 17.00 -25.90
CA ILE A 536 -36.11 18.44 -25.69
C ILE A 536 -36.08 18.77 -24.20
N ASP A 537 -36.99 18.19 -23.41
CA ASP A 537 -37.02 18.35 -21.96
C ASP A 537 -35.74 17.79 -21.31
N GLU A 538 -35.22 16.64 -21.79
CA GLU A 538 -33.94 16.08 -21.35
C GLU A 538 -32.74 17.00 -21.68
N LEU A 539 -32.70 17.54 -22.90
CA LEU A 539 -31.68 18.53 -23.30
C LEU A 539 -31.71 19.76 -22.39
N ILE A 540 -32.91 20.30 -22.14
CA ILE A 540 -33.12 21.45 -21.26
C ILE A 540 -32.65 21.11 -19.85
N GLU A 541 -33.01 19.95 -19.32
CA GLU A 541 -32.62 19.53 -17.98
C GLU A 541 -31.10 19.47 -17.85
N LYS A 542 -30.41 18.80 -18.78
CA LYS A 542 -28.94 18.66 -18.75
C LYS A 542 -28.23 20.01 -18.90
N ILE A 543 -28.66 20.85 -19.84
CA ILE A 543 -28.08 22.18 -20.02
C ILE A 543 -28.35 23.09 -18.81
N SER A 544 -29.53 22.99 -18.19
CA SER A 544 -29.88 23.80 -17.01
C SER A 544 -28.99 23.53 -15.80
N LYS A 545 -28.38 22.34 -15.72
CA LYS A 545 -27.43 21.94 -14.68
C LYS A 545 -25.97 22.28 -15.01
N SER A 546 -25.70 22.83 -16.19
CA SER A 546 -24.35 23.14 -16.67
C SER A 546 -23.93 24.59 -16.40
N TYR A 547 -22.65 24.90 -16.62
CA TYR A 547 -22.10 26.26 -16.47
C TYR A 547 -22.66 27.28 -17.47
N VAL A 548 -23.33 26.86 -18.54
CA VAL A 548 -23.93 27.78 -19.53
C VAL A 548 -25.36 28.20 -19.18
N SER A 549 -25.98 27.57 -18.16
CA SER A 549 -27.37 27.82 -17.73
C SER A 549 -27.65 29.28 -17.35
N HIS A 550 -26.64 30.04 -16.92
CA HIS A 550 -26.77 31.45 -16.56
C HIS A 550 -26.97 32.40 -17.76
N PHE A 551 -26.71 31.93 -18.99
CA PHE A 551 -26.81 32.75 -20.20
C PHE A 551 -27.51 32.08 -21.38
N ILE A 552 -27.77 30.77 -21.29
CA ILE A 552 -28.65 30.02 -22.19
C ILE A 552 -29.86 29.53 -21.42
N TYR A 553 -31.02 30.09 -21.77
CA TYR A 553 -32.27 29.77 -21.10
C TYR A 553 -33.02 28.60 -21.77
N PRO A 554 -33.85 27.86 -21.02
CA PRO A 554 -34.68 26.77 -21.55
C PRO A 554 -35.48 27.14 -22.80
N GLN A 555 -36.02 28.37 -22.85
CA GLN A 555 -36.77 28.84 -24.02
C GLN A 555 -35.89 28.92 -25.27
N PHE A 556 -34.61 29.27 -25.13
CA PHE A 556 -33.68 29.27 -26.25
C PHE A 556 -33.32 27.85 -26.68
N ILE A 557 -33.08 26.91 -25.76
CA ILE A 557 -32.79 25.52 -26.11
C ILE A 557 -33.95 24.89 -26.88
N LYS A 558 -35.20 25.09 -26.42
CA LYS A 558 -36.40 24.63 -27.13
C LYS A 558 -36.48 25.23 -28.53
N TRP A 559 -36.26 26.54 -28.66
CA TRP A 559 -36.26 27.20 -29.97
C TRP A 559 -35.11 26.72 -30.87
N LEU A 560 -33.90 26.58 -30.32
CA LEU A 560 -32.70 26.15 -31.03
C LEU A 560 -32.88 24.77 -31.63
N TRP A 561 -33.41 23.82 -30.86
CA TRP A 561 -33.68 22.47 -31.34
C TRP A 561 -34.78 22.47 -32.42
N ASN A 562 -35.93 23.09 -32.13
CA ASN A 562 -37.06 23.16 -33.06
C ASN A 562 -36.67 23.84 -34.39
N SER A 563 -35.74 24.80 -34.36
CA SER A 563 -35.27 25.50 -35.55
C SER A 563 -34.60 24.58 -36.58
N LEU A 564 -34.08 23.42 -36.17
CA LEU A 564 -33.43 22.47 -37.08
C LEU A 564 -34.41 21.85 -38.08
N PHE A 565 -35.70 21.76 -37.71
CA PHE A 565 -36.74 21.09 -38.50
C PHE A 565 -37.53 22.03 -39.41
N VAL A 566 -37.14 23.31 -39.46
CA VAL A 566 -37.72 24.33 -40.35
C VAL A 566 -36.62 25.05 -41.14
N ASN A 567 -37.01 25.69 -42.24
CA ASN A 567 -36.10 26.52 -43.01
C ASN A 567 -35.67 27.72 -42.17
N PHE A 568 -34.37 28.03 -42.18
CA PHE A 568 -33.89 29.29 -41.64
C PHE A 568 -34.14 30.39 -42.68
N ASP A 569 -35.27 31.06 -42.54
CA ASP A 569 -35.77 32.13 -43.40
C ASP A 569 -35.82 33.48 -42.66
N SER A 570 -36.30 34.54 -43.34
CA SER A 570 -36.45 35.87 -42.72
C SER A 570 -37.27 35.82 -41.42
N ILE A 571 -38.35 35.03 -41.34
CA ILE A 571 -39.17 34.91 -40.12
C ILE A 571 -38.33 34.34 -38.97
N MET A 572 -37.62 33.24 -39.21
CA MET A 572 -36.76 32.61 -38.20
C MET A 572 -35.59 33.50 -37.79
N TYR A 573 -35.01 34.26 -38.72
CA TYR A 573 -33.96 35.23 -38.41
C TYR A 573 -34.47 36.38 -37.53
N GLN A 574 -35.66 36.90 -37.78
CA GLN A 574 -36.27 37.92 -36.92
C GLN A 574 -36.62 37.34 -35.54
N GLN A 575 -37.08 36.09 -35.45
CA GLN A 575 -37.26 35.42 -34.15
C GLN A 575 -35.93 35.27 -33.40
N PHE A 576 -34.88 34.83 -34.10
CA PHE A 576 -33.54 34.72 -33.55
C PHE A 576 -33.06 36.07 -32.99
N LYS A 577 -33.26 37.18 -33.70
CA LYS A 577 -32.95 38.54 -33.21
C LYS A 577 -33.73 38.90 -31.96
N LYS A 578 -35.05 38.70 -31.95
CA LYS A 578 -35.91 38.96 -30.77
C LYS A 578 -35.46 38.19 -29.52
N LEU A 579 -34.97 36.97 -29.66
CA LEU A 579 -34.45 36.18 -28.52
C LEU A 579 -33.21 36.83 -27.90
N ARG A 580 -32.39 37.55 -28.68
CA ARG A 580 -31.24 38.32 -28.17
C ARG A 580 -31.70 39.59 -27.46
N GLU A 581 -32.65 40.31 -28.04
CA GLU A 581 -33.23 41.53 -27.44
C GLU A 581 -33.87 41.24 -26.08
N LYS A 582 -34.56 40.09 -25.96
CA LYS A 582 -35.15 39.60 -24.70
C LYS A 582 -34.12 39.02 -23.72
N GLY A 583 -32.84 38.95 -24.10
CA GLY A 583 -31.77 38.41 -23.27
C GLY A 583 -31.82 36.90 -23.04
N ILE A 584 -32.54 36.15 -23.88
CA ILE A 584 -32.80 34.69 -23.74
C ILE A 584 -31.64 33.85 -24.32
N ARG A 585 -30.84 34.41 -25.25
CA ARG A 585 -29.68 33.74 -25.86
C ARG A 585 -28.37 34.56 -25.74
N LYS A 586 -28.01 34.93 -24.51
CA LYS A 586 -26.79 35.72 -24.29
C LYS A 586 -25.57 34.87 -24.69
N ASN A 587 -24.65 35.43 -25.48
CA ASN A 587 -23.43 34.74 -25.94
C ASN A 587 -23.69 33.49 -26.80
N PHE A 588 -24.71 33.56 -27.67
CA PHE A 588 -24.93 32.60 -28.74
C PHE A 588 -25.28 33.35 -30.04
N SER A 589 -24.25 33.76 -30.77
CA SER A 589 -24.25 34.55 -32.00
C SER A 589 -24.84 33.81 -33.21
N LEU A 590 -24.99 34.54 -34.33
CA LEU A 590 -25.39 33.91 -35.60
C LEU A 590 -24.34 32.91 -36.08
N CYS A 591 -23.04 33.20 -35.89
CA CYS A 591 -21.95 32.29 -36.23
C CYS A 591 -22.07 30.96 -35.48
N SER A 592 -22.25 31.01 -34.16
CA SER A 592 -22.47 29.82 -33.32
C SER A 592 -23.70 29.02 -33.75
N TYR A 593 -24.79 29.70 -34.08
CA TYR A 593 -25.99 29.07 -34.61
C TYR A 593 -25.77 28.40 -35.97
N MET A 594 -25.02 29.04 -36.88
CA MET A 594 -24.71 28.44 -38.18
C MET A 594 -23.77 27.26 -38.08
N ILE A 595 -22.77 27.29 -37.20
CA ILE A 595 -21.90 26.13 -36.91
C ILE A 595 -22.74 24.96 -36.38
N PHE A 596 -23.63 25.22 -35.42
CA PHE A 596 -24.53 24.20 -34.89
C PHE A 596 -25.41 23.57 -35.98
N ARG A 597 -26.03 24.40 -36.84
CA ARG A 597 -26.81 23.91 -37.98
C ARG A 597 -25.96 23.14 -38.98
N SER A 598 -24.77 23.61 -39.31
CA SER A 598 -23.93 22.97 -40.34
C SER A 598 -23.35 21.63 -39.91
N LEU A 599 -23.20 21.41 -38.60
CA LEU A 599 -22.81 20.13 -38.04
C LEU A 599 -23.95 19.10 -38.06
N LEU A 600 -25.21 19.55 -37.90
CA LEU A 600 -26.38 18.66 -37.76
C LEU A 600 -27.22 18.51 -39.04
N LEU A 601 -27.12 19.44 -39.99
CA LEU A 601 -27.91 19.48 -41.22
C LEU A 601 -27.04 19.40 -42.46
N ASP A 602 -27.62 18.92 -43.57
CA ASP A 602 -26.98 19.00 -44.89
C ASP A 602 -26.71 20.46 -45.29
N LYS A 603 -25.60 20.70 -45.99
CA LYS A 603 -25.16 22.05 -46.45
C LYS A 603 -26.29 22.88 -47.08
N ALA A 604 -27.16 22.25 -47.87
CA ALA A 604 -28.29 22.92 -48.54
C ALA A 604 -29.37 23.50 -47.59
N ARG A 605 -29.44 23.02 -46.34
CA ARG A 605 -30.44 23.41 -45.31
C ARG A 605 -29.87 24.35 -44.25
N VAL A 606 -28.58 24.66 -44.32
CA VAL A 606 -27.89 25.51 -43.35
C VAL A 606 -28.26 26.98 -43.57
N TYR A 607 -28.08 27.48 -44.79
CA TYR A 607 -28.37 28.86 -45.18
C TYR A 607 -28.70 28.93 -46.67
N ASN A 608 -29.81 29.59 -47.01
CA ASN A 608 -30.23 29.86 -48.38
C ASN A 608 -30.56 31.35 -48.52
N SER A 609 -29.69 32.10 -49.20
CA SER A 609 -29.82 33.55 -49.37
C SER A 609 -31.12 33.99 -50.06
N ILE A 610 -31.77 33.09 -50.82
CA ILE A 610 -33.04 33.38 -51.51
C ILE A 610 -34.19 33.59 -50.52
N LEU A 611 -34.08 33.07 -49.28
CA LEU A 611 -35.13 33.15 -48.26
C LEU A 611 -35.08 34.45 -47.43
N PHE A 612 -34.24 35.40 -47.81
CA PHE A 612 -33.97 36.64 -47.07
C PHE A 612 -34.07 37.87 -47.97
N THR A 613 -34.38 39.01 -47.36
CA THR A 613 -34.29 40.31 -48.04
C THR A 613 -32.84 40.68 -48.34
N GLU A 614 -32.63 41.57 -49.32
CA GLU A 614 -31.27 42.03 -49.67
C GLU A 614 -30.55 42.68 -48.49
N SER A 615 -31.27 43.42 -47.64
CA SER A 615 -30.73 44.02 -46.41
C SER A 615 -30.31 42.97 -45.38
N GLU A 616 -31.13 41.94 -45.16
CA GLU A 616 -30.82 40.86 -44.21
C GLU A 616 -29.62 40.04 -44.70
N ASN A 617 -29.55 39.75 -46.00
CA ASN A 617 -28.41 39.05 -46.58
C ASN A 617 -27.08 39.79 -46.36
N LYS A 618 -27.07 41.11 -46.55
CA LYS A 618 -25.86 41.94 -46.29
C LYS A 618 -25.42 41.86 -44.82
N GLU A 619 -26.38 41.85 -43.89
CA GLU A 619 -26.10 41.76 -42.45
C GLU A 619 -25.59 40.36 -42.06
N ILE A 620 -26.28 39.31 -42.52
CA ILE A 620 -25.91 37.92 -42.26
C ILE A 620 -24.52 37.61 -42.81
N GLN A 621 -24.25 37.96 -44.08
CA GLN A 621 -22.94 37.72 -44.69
C GLN A 621 -21.81 38.40 -43.92
N LYS A 622 -22.02 39.65 -43.48
CA LYS A 622 -21.02 40.39 -42.69
C LYS A 622 -20.68 39.69 -41.37
N GLU A 623 -21.66 39.10 -40.69
CA GLU A 623 -21.43 38.34 -39.45
C GLU A 623 -20.73 37.00 -39.76
N LEU A 624 -21.15 36.29 -40.80
CA LEU A 624 -20.63 34.96 -41.17
C LEU A 624 -19.23 34.95 -41.77
N LEU A 625 -18.68 36.09 -42.23
CA LEU A 625 -17.27 36.20 -42.65
C LEU A 625 -16.30 35.66 -41.59
N GLN A 626 -16.66 35.73 -40.31
CA GLN A 626 -15.82 35.26 -39.20
C GLN A 626 -15.65 33.72 -39.17
N ILE A 627 -16.50 32.98 -39.90
CA ILE A 627 -16.51 31.51 -39.96
C ILE A 627 -16.53 30.99 -41.41
N GLU A 628 -16.08 31.81 -42.35
CA GLU A 628 -16.09 31.49 -43.79
C GLU A 628 -15.40 30.15 -44.09
N GLY A 629 -14.24 29.89 -43.47
CA GLY A 629 -13.50 28.62 -43.62
C GLY A 629 -14.16 27.38 -43.02
N ILE A 630 -15.29 27.52 -42.32
CA ILE A 630 -16.09 26.41 -41.78
C ILE A 630 -17.30 26.11 -42.68
N LEU A 631 -17.93 27.16 -43.23
CA LEU A 631 -19.16 27.05 -44.01
C LEU A 631 -18.90 26.76 -45.51
N LEU A 632 -17.77 27.22 -46.06
CA LEU A 632 -17.30 26.86 -47.41
C LEU A 632 -16.68 25.46 -47.40
#